data_AF-A0A843J5I5-F1
#
_entry.id   AF-A0A843J5I5-F1
#
_cell.length_a   1.000
_cell.length_b   1.000
_cell.length_c   1.000
_cell.angle_alpha   90.00
_cell.angle_beta   90.00
_cell.angle_gamma   90.00
#
_symmetry.space_group_name_H-M   'P 1'
#
loop_
_entity.id
_entity.type
_entity.pdbx_description
1 polymer ?
#
loop_
_entity_poly.entity_id
_entity_poly.type
_entity_poly.pdbx_seq_one_letter_code
_entity_poly.pdbx_strand_id
1 'polypeptide(L)' 'MNPAFDALVVGGGPAGSAVARTMASKGYRIGVLEEHASSGVPTQCAGLVTDEVIRMSGVSPKVYNTLYGAEVVFPD' A
#
# COMPACT_ATOMS: atom_id res chain seq x y z
N MET A 1 0.65 8.28 -27.82
CA MET A 1 1.61 9.28 -27.30
C MET A 1 2.14 8.74 -25.98
N ASN A 2 3.45 8.55 -25.84
CA ASN A 2 4.03 8.06 -24.58
C ASN A 2 4.36 9.30 -23.72
N PRO A 3 3.60 9.65 -22.68
CA PRO A 3 4.13 10.61 -21.70
C PRO A 3 5.40 9.98 -21.14
N ALA A 4 6.55 10.62 -21.37
CA ALA A 4 7.81 10.11 -20.84
C ALA A 4 7.70 10.05 -19.31
N PHE A 5 7.71 8.86 -18.73
CA PHE A 5 7.83 8.71 -17.28
C PHE A 5 9.31 8.82 -16.89
N ASP A 6 9.58 9.43 -15.74
CA ASP A 6 10.94 9.50 -15.18
C ASP A 6 11.31 8.16 -14.52
N ALA A 7 10.31 7.42 -14.00
CA ALA A 7 10.46 6.06 -13.52
C ALA A 7 9.14 5.29 -13.57
N LEU A 8 9.24 3.95 -13.56
CA LEU A 8 8.12 3.03 -13.42
C LEU A 8 8.24 2.26 -12.10
N VAL A 9 7.13 2.14 -11.37
CA VAL A 9 6.99 1.29 -10.20
C VAL A 9 6.19 0.05 -10.61
N VAL A 10 6.76 -1.13 -10.41
CA VAL A 10 6.09 -2.41 -10.69
C VAL A 10 5.52 -2.96 -9.38
N GLY A 11 4.20 -3.11 -9.33
CA GLY A 11 3.40 -3.48 -8.16
C GLY A 11 2.67 -2.28 -7.55
N GLY A 12 1.34 -2.35 -7.50
CA GLY A 12 0.47 -1.29 -6.95
C GLY A 12 0.15 -1.41 -5.46
N GLY A 13 0.72 -2.41 -4.76
CA GLY A 13 0.49 -2.64 -3.34
C GLY A 13 0.97 -1.50 -2.42
N PRO A 14 0.91 -1.69 -1.08
CA PRO A 14 1.22 -0.63 -0.11
C PRO A 14 2.61 0.01 -0.30
N ALA A 15 3.63 -0.79 -0.59
CA ALA A 15 4.98 -0.28 -0.83
C ALA A 15 5.08 0.51 -2.15
N GLY A 16 4.59 -0.06 -3.26
CA GLY A 16 4.68 0.56 -4.58
C GLY A 16 3.88 1.86 -4.67
N SER A 17 2.65 1.87 -4.15
CA SER A 17 1.83 3.08 -4.07
C SER A 17 2.44 4.16 -3.16
N ALA A 18 3.10 3.77 -2.06
CA ALA A 18 3.82 4.71 -1.20
C ALA A 18 5.04 5.35 -1.89
N VAL A 19 5.83 4.56 -2.62
CA VAL A 19 6.95 5.06 -3.43
C VAL A 19 6.45 5.99 -4.52
N ALA A 20 5.44 5.57 -5.28
CA ALA A 20 4.86 6.37 -6.35
C ALA A 20 4.33 7.71 -5.83
N ARG A 21 3.59 7.71 -4.72
CA ARG A 21 3.11 8.94 -4.05
C ARG A 21 4.26 9.86 -3.66
N THR A 22 5.30 9.30 -3.04
CA THR A 22 6.45 10.06 -2.52
C THR A 22 7.29 10.67 -3.64
N MET A 23 7.45 9.98 -4.76
CA MET A 23 8.18 10.51 -5.90
C MET A 23 7.35 11.50 -6.72
N ALA A 24 6.05 11.22 -6.92
CA ALA A 24 5.14 12.15 -7.58
C ALA A 24 5.03 13.48 -6.82
N SER A 25 4.99 13.46 -5.49
CA SER A 25 4.97 14.70 -4.68
C SER A 25 6.23 15.56 -4.79
N LYS A 26 7.34 14.99 -5.28
CA LYS A 26 8.59 15.70 -5.60
C LYS A 26 8.64 16.22 -7.04
N GLY A 27 7.58 16.04 -7.83
CA GLY A 27 7.47 16.54 -9.20
C GLY A 27 7.91 15.56 -10.30
N TYR A 28 8.27 14.32 -9.96
CA TYR A 28 8.58 13.29 -10.95
C TYR A 28 7.30 12.71 -11.57
N ARG A 29 7.35 12.42 -12.87
CA ARG A 29 6.29 11.68 -13.58
C ARG A 29 6.52 10.19 -13.39
N ILE A 30 5.74 9.58 -12.49
CA ILE A 30 5.86 8.17 -12.14
C ILE A 30 4.69 7.38 -12.74
N GLY A 31 5.00 6.26 -13.41
CA GLY A 31 4.01 5.27 -13.82
C GLY A 31 3.96 4.12 -12.83
N VAL A 32 2.78 3.57 -12.55
CA VAL A 32 2.61 2.37 -11.73
C VAL A 32 2.00 1.27 -12.58
N LEU A 33 2.61 0.08 -12.55
CA LEU A 33 2.12 -1.12 -13.24
C LEU A 33 1.63 -2.11 -12.19
N GLU A 34 0.45 -2.69 -12.40
CA GLU A 34 -0.16 -3.68 -11.53
C GLU A 34 -0.69 -4.82 -12.41
N GLU A 35 -0.47 -6.07 -11.99
CA GLU A 35 -0.89 -7.24 -12.77
C GLU A 35 -2.41 -7.45 -12.67
N HIS A 36 -2.99 -7.06 -11.54
CA HIS A 36 -4.43 -7.15 -11.30
C HIS A 36 -5.19 -6.01 -11.96
N ALA A 37 -6.45 -6.27 -12.32
CA ALA A 37 -7.34 -5.26 -12.89
C ALA A 37 -7.62 -4.08 -11.93
N SER A 38 -7.47 -4.30 -10.62
CA SER A 38 -7.63 -3.28 -9.61
C SER A 38 -6.61 -3.52 -8.49
N SER A 39 -5.91 -2.46 -8.09
CA SER A 39 -4.89 -2.57 -7.06
C SER A 39 -5.49 -2.91 -5.70
N GLY A 40 -4.89 -3.87 -4.99
CA GLY A 40 -5.39 -4.39 -3.72
C GLY A 40 -6.54 -5.41 -3.85
N VAL A 41 -6.90 -5.81 -5.08
CA VAL A 41 -7.95 -6.80 -5.36
C VAL A 41 -7.38 -7.92 -6.25
N PRO A 42 -7.53 -9.21 -5.87
CA PRO A 42 -8.16 -9.70 -4.65
C PRO A 42 -7.31 -9.39 -3.40
N THR A 43 -7.98 -9.18 -2.26
CA THR A 43 -7.28 -8.90 -1.02
C THR A 43 -6.58 -10.17 -0.52
N GLN A 44 -5.25 -10.13 -0.45
CA GLN A 44 -4.41 -11.23 0.04
C GLN A 44 -3.68 -10.90 1.35
N CYS A 45 -4.18 -9.91 2.09
CA CYS A 45 -3.66 -9.50 3.38
C CYS A 45 -4.79 -9.48 4.41
N ALA A 46 -4.52 -9.92 5.64
CA ALA A 46 -5.48 -9.84 6.74
C ALA A 46 -5.78 -8.39 7.17
N GLY A 47 -4.95 -7.42 6.76
CA GLY A 47 -5.19 -5.99 6.99
C GLY A 47 -4.91 -5.52 8.42
N LEU A 48 -4.15 -6.27 9.20
CA LEU A 48 -3.83 -5.92 10.59
C LEU A 48 -2.64 -4.95 10.62
N VAL A 49 -2.89 -3.72 11.04
CA VAL A 49 -1.88 -2.66 11.13
C VAL A 49 -2.10 -1.84 12.40
N THR A 50 -1.05 -1.16 12.87
CA THR A 50 -1.14 -0.23 14.01
C THR A 50 -1.62 1.14 13.55
N ASP A 51 -2.11 1.96 14.49
CA ASP A 51 -2.49 3.36 14.23
C ASP A 51 -1.32 4.18 13.66
N GLU A 52 -0.09 3.84 14.05
CA GLU A 52 1.11 4.48 13.53
C GLU A 52 1.29 4.24 12.03
N VAL A 53 1.02 3.03 11.55
CA VAL A 53 1.08 2.73 10.10
C VAL A 53 0.02 3.53 9.35
N ILE A 54 -1.19 3.65 9.90
CA ILE A 54 -2.27 4.47 9.31
C ILE A 54 -1.80 5.93 9.22
N ARG A 55 -1.25 6.49 10.31
CA ARG A 55 -0.73 7.85 10.35
C ARG A 55 0.39 8.08 9.34
N MET A 56 1.36 7.17 9.28
CA MET A 56 2.50 7.24 8.35
C MET A 56 2.07 7.11 6.89
N SER A 57 1.03 6.30 6.62
CA SER A 57 0.54 6.08 5.25
C SER A 57 -0.07 7.34 4.64
N GLY A 58 -0.52 8.28 5.47
CA GLY A 58 -1.20 9.51 5.02
C GLY A 58 -2.55 9.24 4.36
N VAL A 59 -3.15 8.07 4.60
CA VAL A 59 -4.49 7.71 4.12
C VAL A 59 -5.44 7.48 5.30
N SER A 60 -6.74 7.63 5.03
CA SER A 60 -7.81 7.32 5.97
C SER A 60 -8.52 6.04 5.53
N PRO A 61 -8.07 4.85 5.96
CA PRO A 61 -8.67 3.59 5.55
C PRO A 61 -10.03 3.37 6.24
N LYS A 62 -10.86 2.50 5.64
CA LYS A 62 -12.02 1.95 6.33
C LYS A 62 -11.55 0.95 7.38
N VAL A 63 -11.77 1.27 8.66
CA VAL A 63 -11.47 0.37 9.77
C VAL A 63 -12.63 -0.61 9.95
N TYR A 64 -12.38 -1.90 9.72
CA TYR A 64 -13.38 -2.96 9.90
C TYR A 64 -13.50 -3.42 11.36
N ASN A 65 -12.38 -3.44 12.09
CA ASN A 65 -12.31 -3.82 13.51
C ASN A 65 -11.09 -3.15 14.19
N THR A 66 -11.14 -3.01 15.51
CA THR A 66 -10.00 -2.56 16.35
C THR A 66 -9.45 -3.74 17.15
N LEU A 67 -8.13 -3.92 17.14
CA LEU A 67 -7.45 -4.99 17.87
C LEU A 67 -6.75 -4.43 19.11
N TYR A 68 -6.78 -5.18 20.21
CA TYR A 68 -6.19 -4.77 21.50
C TYR A 68 -4.96 -5.61 21.90
N GLY A 69 -4.68 -6.69 21.19
CA GLY A 69 -3.57 -7.60 21.49
C GLY A 69 -3.60 -8.85 20.61
N ALA A 70 -2.70 -9.78 20.91
CA ALA A 70 -2.66 -11.09 20.28
C ALA A 70 -2.40 -12.15 21.36
N GLU A 71 -3.04 -13.30 21.21
CA GLU A 71 -2.70 -14.50 21.97
C GLU A 71 -1.68 -15.30 21.18
N VAL A 72 -0.55 -15.64 21.82
CA VAL A 72 0.52 -16.41 21.21
C VAL A 72 0.50 -17.81 21.78
N VAL A 73 0.07 -18.77 20.96
CA VAL A 73 -0.02 -20.20 21.33
C VAL A 73 1.16 -20.93 20.70
N PHE A 74 1.95 -21.63 21.52
CA PHE A 74 3.06 -22.46 21.06
C PHE A 74 2.56 -23.86 20.70
N PRO A 75 3.16 -24.54 19.70
CA PRO A 75 2.92 -25.97 19.49
C PRO A 75 3.45 -26.79 20.68
N ASP A 76 2.86 -27.96 20.90
CA ASP A 76 3.29 -28.93 21.91
C ASP A 76 4.71 -29.47 21.68
#